data_AF-A0A2T2UHG5-F1
#
_entry.id   AF-A0A2T2UHG5-F1
#
_cell.length_a   1.000
_cell.length_b   1.000
_cell.length_c   1.000
_cell.angle_alpha   90.00
_cell.angle_beta   90.00
_cell.angle_gamma   90.00
#
_symmetry.space_group_name_H-M   'P 1'
#
loop_
_entity.id
_entity.type
_entity.pdbx_description
1 polymer ?
#
loop_
_entity_poly.entity_id
_entity_poly.type
_entity_poly.pdbx_seq_one_letter_code
_entity_poly.pdbx_strand_id
1 'polypeptide(L)'
;MELRRIVSQNPNVHSGDLVFAGTRVPVRHLVAYLKGGDSLDVFLEHFPTVERRQAEAFLEETEHDMEKRLNQEGPRADSASAR
;
A
#
# COMPACT_ATOMS: atom_id res chain seq x y z
N MET A 1 0.01 7.31 -10.19
CA MET A 1 0.98 8.27 -9.58
C MET A 1 2.31 7.54 -9.36
N GLU A 2 3.44 8.21 -9.15
CA GLU A 2 4.66 7.47 -8.73
C GLU A 2 4.51 6.98 -7.28
N LEU A 3 4.83 5.70 -6.99
CA LEU A 3 4.65 5.08 -5.67
C LEU A 3 5.24 5.88 -4.50
N ARG A 4 6.40 6.51 -4.71
CA ARG A 4 7.09 7.36 -3.72
C ARG A 4 6.37 8.65 -3.36
N ARG A 5 5.38 9.08 -4.16
CA ARG A 5 4.49 10.21 -3.89
C ARG A 5 3.21 9.80 -3.16
N ILE A 6 2.94 8.51 -3.11
CA ILE A 6 1.78 7.91 -2.43
C ILE A 6 2.22 7.50 -1.01
N VAL A 7 3.27 6.69 -0.93
CA VAL A 7 3.81 6.15 0.31
C VAL A 7 5.32 6.35 0.39
N SER A 8 5.84 6.45 1.60
CA SER A 8 7.26 6.45 1.87
C SER A 8 7.58 5.52 3.02
N GLN A 9 8.77 4.93 2.98
CA GLN A 9 9.32 4.15 4.07
C GLN A 9 10.69 4.72 4.38
N ASN A 10 10.83 5.27 5.59
CA ASN A 10 12.10 5.82 6.04
C ASN A 10 12.37 5.25 7.44
N PRO A 11 13.50 4.56 7.67
CA PRO A 11 13.85 4.01 8.99
C PRO A 11 13.80 5.05 10.11
N ASN A 12 14.03 6.32 9.78
CA ASN A 12 14.04 7.45 10.71
C ASN A 12 12.65 8.09 10.91
N VAL A 13 11.60 7.61 10.24
CA VAL A 13 10.22 8.12 10.35
C VAL A 13 9.32 6.97 10.81
N HIS A 14 8.58 7.17 11.91
CA HIS A 14 7.68 6.14 12.48
C HIS A 14 8.31 4.74 12.58
N SER A 15 9.56 4.67 13.06
CA SER A 15 10.29 3.41 13.26
C SER A 15 10.42 2.53 11.99
N GLY A 16 10.35 3.12 10.80
CA GLY A 16 10.45 2.39 9.53
C GLY A 16 9.11 1.83 9.00
N ASP A 17 7.98 2.22 9.61
CA ASP A 17 6.66 1.90 9.07
C ASP A 17 6.44 2.55 7.69
N LEU A 18 5.61 1.91 6.87
CA LEU A 18 5.11 2.52 5.64
C LEU A 18 4.11 3.63 6.00
N VAL A 19 4.42 4.87 5.61
CA VAL A 19 3.60 6.06 5.86
C VAL A 19 3.12 6.69 4.56
N PHE A 20 2.04 7.47 4.60
CA PHE A 20 1.66 8.32 3.46
C PHE A 20 2.72 9.38 3.23
N ALA A 21 3.14 9.56 1.98
CA ALA A 21 4.24 10.44 1.63
C ALA A 21 3.95 11.89 2.05
N GLY A 22 4.93 12.54 2.70
CA GLY A 22 4.77 13.88 3.26
C GLY A 22 4.06 13.91 4.62
N THR A 23 3.66 12.76 5.16
CA THR A 23 2.99 12.66 6.46
C THR A 23 3.77 11.75 7.41
N ARG A 24 3.27 11.65 8.65
CA ARG A 24 3.66 10.63 9.63
C ARG A 24 2.58 9.57 9.81
N VAL A 25 1.54 9.55 8.98
CA VAL A 25 0.39 8.67 9.15
C VAL A 25 0.72 7.30 8.56
N PRO A 26 0.73 6.23 9.36
CA PRO A 26 1.00 4.89 8.85
C PRO A 26 -0.13 4.40 7.95
N VAL A 27 0.22 3.77 6.82
CA VAL A 27 -0.76 3.21 5.87
C VAL A 27 -1.62 2.12 6.54
N ARG A 28 -1.07 1.39 7.51
CA ARG A 28 -1.82 0.41 8.31
C ARG A 28 -3.06 0.99 9.00
N HIS A 29 -3.10 2.30 9.28
CA HIS A 29 -4.29 2.93 9.84
C HIS A 29 -5.44 2.94 8.83
N LEU A 30 -5.18 3.26 7.55
CA LEU A 30 -6.21 3.19 6.51
C LEU A 30 -6.81 1.78 6.45
N VAL A 31 -5.96 0.75 6.41
CA VAL A 31 -6.41 -0.65 6.38
C VAL A 31 -7.22 -1.01 7.64
N ALA A 32 -6.82 -0.53 8.81
CA ALA A 32 -7.53 -0.80 10.06
C ALA A 32 -8.94 -0.18 10.08
N TYR A 33 -9.08 1.06 9.59
CA TYR A 33 -10.38 1.75 9.48
C TYR A 33 -11.32 0.98 8.55
N LEU A 34 -10.85 0.64 7.35
CA LEU A 34 -11.65 -0.11 6.38
C LEU A 34 -12.06 -1.50 6.92
N LYS A 35 -11.17 -2.19 7.64
CA LYS A 35 -11.50 -3.46 8.32
C LYS A 35 -12.48 -3.29 9.48
N GLY A 36 -12.50 -2.12 10.12
CA GLY A 36 -13.47 -1.75 11.15
C GLY A 36 -14.86 -1.44 10.61
N GLY A 37 -15.00 -1.31 9.29
CA GLY A 37 -16.24 -0.91 8.63
C GLY A 37 -16.37 0.60 8.41
N ASP A 38 -15.35 1.38 8.75
CA ASP A 38 -15.32 2.82 8.50
C ASP A 38 -15.08 3.11 7.01
N SER A 39 -15.59 4.24 6.53
CA SER A 39 -15.36 4.69 5.16
C SER A 39 -14.01 5.40 5.00
N LEU A 40 -13.58 5.56 3.75
CA LEU A 40 -12.42 6.40 3.43
C LEU A 40 -12.61 7.84 3.93
N ASP A 41 -13.84 8.35 3.90
CA ASP A 41 -14.15 9.71 4.35
C ASP A 41 -13.87 9.89 5.84
N VAL A 42 -14.29 8.93 6.67
CA VAL A 42 -14.01 8.92 8.13
C VAL A 42 -12.50 8.88 8.39
N PHE A 43 -11.75 8.08 7.64
CA PHE A 43 -10.29 8.07 7.73
C PHE A 43 -9.68 9.45 7.42
N LEU A 44 -10.13 10.11 6.35
CA LEU A 44 -9.63 11.43 5.93
C LEU A 44 -10.02 12.55 6.91
N GLU A 45 -11.18 12.45 7.55
CA GLU A 45 -11.58 13.36 8.62
C GLU A 45 -10.64 13.29 9.84
N HIS A 46 -10.21 12.09 10.21
CA HIS A 46 -9.25 11.89 11.31
C HIS A 46 -7.80 12.17 10.91
N PHE A 47 -7.46 12.03 9.62
CA PHE A 47 -6.11 12.27 9.09
C PHE A 47 -6.13 13.25 7.90
N PRO A 48 -6.48 14.54 8.12
CA PRO A 48 -6.66 15.51 7.04
C PRO A 48 -5.36 15.89 6.32
N THR A 49 -4.21 15.44 6.82
CA THR A 49 -2.91 15.59 6.16
C THR A 49 -2.66 14.56 5.06
N VAL A 50 -3.46 13.50 5.01
CA VAL A 50 -3.44 12.52 3.92
C VAL A 50 -4.40 13.03 2.84
N GLU A 51 -3.90 13.16 1.62
CA GLU A 51 -4.76 13.56 0.51
C GLU A 51 -5.58 12.36 0.04
N ARG A 52 -6.87 12.58 -0.29
CA ARG A 52 -7.76 11.53 -0.84
C ARG A 52 -7.10 10.74 -1.95
N ARG A 53 -6.50 11.44 -2.92
CA ARG A 53 -5.80 10.84 -4.07
C ARG A 53 -4.66 9.91 -3.67
N GLN A 54 -3.99 10.16 -2.54
CA GLN A 54 -2.94 9.28 -2.04
C GLN A 54 -3.54 8.01 -1.43
N ALA A 55 -4.64 8.13 -0.68
CA ALA A 55 -5.33 6.97 -0.12
C ALA A 55 -5.94 6.07 -1.21
N GLU A 56 -6.61 6.67 -2.19
CA GLU A 56 -7.18 5.95 -3.35
C GLU A 56 -6.07 5.29 -4.19
N ALA A 57 -5.02 6.03 -4.54
CA ALA A 57 -3.91 5.46 -5.31
C ALA A 57 -3.19 4.32 -4.56
N PHE A 58 -3.11 4.35 -3.22
CA PHE A 58 -2.58 3.24 -2.44
C PHE A 58 -3.42 1.96 -2.60
N LEU A 59 -4.75 2.09 -2.59
CA LEU A 59 -5.67 0.96 -2.76
C LEU A 59 -5.58 0.39 -4.19
N GLU A 60 -5.58 1.26 -5.20
CA GLU A 60 -5.44 0.87 -6.62
C GLU A 60 -4.11 0.14 -6.89
N GLU A 61 -2.98 0.64 -6.38
CA GLU A 61 -1.68 0.00 -6.55
C GLU A 61 -1.62 -1.35 -5.82
N THR A 62 -2.32 -1.49 -4.69
CA THR A 62 -2.41 -2.77 -3.96
C THR A 62 -3.20 -3.80 -4.76
N GLU A 63 -4.33 -3.41 -5.35
CA GLU A 63 -5.12 -4.27 -6.26
C GLU A 63 -4.28 -4.69 -7.47
N HIS A 64 -3.64 -3.72 -8.13
CA HIS A 64 -2.80 -3.96 -9.30
C HIS A 64 -1.61 -4.89 -9.00
N ASP A 65 -0.95 -4.76 -7.85
CA ASP A 65 0.14 -5.65 -7.44
C ASP A 65 -0.36 -7.10 -7.28
N MET A 66 -1.55 -7.30 -6.69
CA MET A 66 -2.12 -8.64 -6.54
C MET A 66 -2.42 -9.28 -7.90
N GLU A 67 -3.06 -8.55 -8.82
CA GLU A 67 -3.32 -9.02 -10.17
C GLU A 67 -2.03 -9.39 -10.91
N LYS A 68 -1.02 -8.51 -10.82
CA LYS A 68 0.27 -8.70 -11.46
C LYS A 68 0.97 -9.95 -10.92
N ARG A 69 0.92 -10.21 -9.62
CA ARG A 69 1.52 -11.41 -9.02
C ARG A 69 0.89 -12.69 -9.53
N LEU A 70 -0.43 -12.74 -9.64
CA LEU A 70 -1.14 -13.88 -10.23
C LEU A 70 -0.76 -14.09 -11.71
N ASN A 71 -0.64 -13.00 -12.47
CA ASN A 71 -0.27 -13.05 -13.89
C ASN A 71 1.23 -13.35 -14.13
N GLN A 72 2.09 -13.17 -13.12
CA GLN A 72 3.52 -13.47 -13.17
C GLN A 72 3.86 -14.89 -12.67
N GLU A 73 2.89 -15.61 -12.09
CA GLU A 73 2.99 -17.01 -11.67
C GLU A 73 2.64 -18.00 -12.82
N GLY A 74 3.07 -17.71 -14.05
CA GLY A 74 3.19 -18.72 -15.12
C GLY A 74 4.21 -19.80 -14.74
N PRO A 75 4.13 -21.04 -15.29
CA PRO A 75 4.78 -22.21 -14.70
C PRO A 75 6.28 -21.96 -14.54
N ARG A 76 6.75 -21.95 -13.29
CA ARG A 76 8.17 -22.15 -12.99
C ARG A 76 8.55 -23.43 -13.74
N ALA A 77 9.36 -23.28 -14.78
CA ALA A 77 9.88 -24.41 -15.51
C ALA A 77 10.53 -25.35 -14.50
N ASP A 78 9.92 -26.52 -14.33
CA ASP A 78 10.60 -27.72 -13.88
C ASP A 78 11.69 -28.02 -14.92
N SER A 79 12.79 -27.29 -14.87
CA SER A 79 14.03 -27.67 -15.52
C SER A 79 14.93 -28.27 -14.46
N ALA A 80 14.75 -29.59 -14.30
CA ALA A 80 15.83 -30.55 -14.37
C ALA A 80 17.15 -30.11 -13.70
N SER A 81 17.36 -30.55 -12.47
CA SER A 81 18.67 -31.07 -12.08
C SER A 81 18.55 -32.56 -11.81
N ALA A 82 18.24 -33.30 -12.87
CA ALA A 82 18.73 -34.66 -13.01
C ALA A 82 20.11 -34.55 -13.67
N ARG A 83 21.15 -34.49 -12.84
CA ARG A 83 22.52 -35.00 -13.06
C ARG A 83 23.35 -34.72 -11.81
#